data_AF-A0A1H0SKI6-F1
#
_entry.id   AF-A0A1H0SKI6-F1
#
_cell.length_a   1.000
_cell.length_b   1.000
_cell.length_c   1.000
_cell.angle_alpha   90.00
_cell.angle_beta   90.00
_cell.angle_gamma   90.00
#
_symmetry.space_group_name_H-M   'P 1'
#
loop_
_entity.id
_entity.type
_entity.pdbx_description
1 polymer ?
#
loop_
_entity_poly.entity_id
_entity_poly.type
_entity_poly.pdbx_seq_one_letter_code
_entity_poly.pdbx_strand_id
1 'polypeptide(L)'
;MKKRVLAAFAALGMALVVAPVTAQASAPASSPTACEPGVACFYDSVRANTVPKKYGNPSTTCTALPFVAKALINATERRIALYEDTACTQLVLVEPANNFHSYPSHEVRAFRAL
;
A
#
# COMPACT_ATOMS: atom_id res chain seq x y z
N MET A 1 -17.16 37.66 73.77
CA MET A 1 -16.81 39.08 73.51
C MET A 1 -15.81 39.13 72.36
N LYS A 2 -16.04 39.99 71.35
CA LYS A 2 -15.08 40.73 70.45
C LYS A 2 -13.89 39.94 69.86
N LYS A 3 -13.49 40.03 68.58
CA LYS A 3 -13.74 40.93 67.44
C LYS A 3 -13.14 40.26 66.19
N ARG A 4 -13.64 40.65 65.01
CA ARG A 4 -13.20 40.28 63.65
C ARG A 4 -11.80 40.82 63.33
N VAL A 5 -11.04 40.14 62.45
CA VAL A 5 -10.14 40.77 61.47
C VAL A 5 -10.15 39.95 60.17
N LEU A 6 -10.47 40.63 59.07
CA LEU A 6 -10.31 40.18 57.68
C LEU A 6 -8.86 40.39 57.25
N ALA A 7 -8.29 39.45 56.48
CA ALA A 7 -7.13 39.74 55.65
C ALA A 7 -7.19 38.90 54.37
N ALA A 8 -7.35 39.62 53.25
CA ALA A 8 -7.31 39.11 51.90
C ALA A 8 -5.87 38.76 51.50
N PHE A 9 -5.68 37.69 50.73
CA PHE A 9 -4.45 37.47 49.98
C PHE A 9 -4.77 37.20 48.51
N ALA A 10 -4.09 37.98 47.69
CA ALA A 10 -4.27 38.13 46.26
C ALA A 10 -3.95 36.84 45.49
N ALA A 11 -4.79 36.55 44.50
CA ALA A 11 -4.54 35.53 43.50
C ALA A 11 -3.39 36.00 42.56
N LEU A 12 -2.27 35.29 42.55
CA LEU A 12 -1.30 35.35 41.46
C LEU A 12 -1.71 34.30 40.40
N GLY A 13 -2.42 34.77 39.37
CA GLY A 13 -2.62 33.99 38.14
C GLY A 13 -1.34 34.04 37.29
N MET A 14 -0.59 32.94 37.27
CA MET A 14 0.44 32.72 36.24
C MET A 14 -0.25 32.40 34.92
N ALA A 15 -0.29 33.36 34.00
CA ALA A 15 -0.71 33.13 32.63
C ALA A 15 0.42 32.40 31.87
N LEU A 16 0.31 31.08 31.72
CA LEU A 16 1.11 30.35 30.74
C LEU A 16 0.62 30.70 29.34
N VAL A 17 1.46 31.41 28.58
CA VAL A 17 1.24 31.64 27.15
C VAL A 17 1.58 30.34 26.42
N VAL A 18 0.57 29.53 26.12
CA VAL A 18 0.69 28.35 25.26
C VAL A 18 0.83 28.87 23.83
N ALA A 19 2.05 28.89 23.30
CA ALA A 19 2.26 29.13 21.88
C ALA A 19 1.64 27.98 21.07
N PRO A 20 0.86 28.26 20.02
CA PRO A 20 0.33 27.21 19.16
C PRO A 20 1.50 26.59 18.39
N VAL A 21 1.87 25.36 18.75
CA VAL A 21 2.67 24.50 17.88
C VAL A 21 1.80 24.22 16.67
N THR A 22 2.08 24.87 15.55
CA THR A 22 1.50 24.50 14.27
C THR A 22 2.06 23.13 13.90
N ALA A 23 1.32 22.07 14.23
CA ALA A 23 1.58 20.73 13.74
C ALA A 23 1.51 20.79 12.21
N GLN A 24 2.66 20.77 11.56
CA GLN A 24 2.77 20.67 10.12
C GLN A 24 2.24 19.30 9.72
N ALA A 25 0.99 19.26 9.26
CA ALA A 25 0.39 18.06 8.71
C ALA A 25 1.22 17.64 7.49
N SER A 26 1.93 16.52 7.61
CA SER A 26 2.55 15.88 6.45
C SER A 26 1.43 15.55 5.46
N ALA A 27 1.46 16.17 4.27
CA ALA A 27 0.56 15.78 3.20
C ALA A 27 0.76 14.27 2.94
N PRO A 28 -0.32 13.47 2.78
CA PRO A 28 -0.16 12.09 2.39
C PRO A 28 0.63 12.06 1.08
N ALA A 29 1.76 11.37 1.08
CA ALA A 29 2.49 11.10 -0.15
C ALA A 29 1.49 10.47 -1.13
N SER A 30 1.41 11.03 -2.34
CA SER A 30 0.57 10.48 -3.40
C SER A 30 1.04 9.05 -3.65
N SER A 31 0.30 8.07 -3.14
CA SER A 31 0.58 6.67 -3.46
C SER A 31 0.57 6.52 -4.98
N PRO A 32 1.56 5.85 -5.59
CA PRO A 32 1.45 5.47 -6.99
C PRO A 32 0.08 4.80 -7.17
N THR A 33 -0.69 5.29 -8.13
CA THR A 33 -2.11 5.00 -8.33
C THR A 33 -2.43 3.55 -7.96
N ALA A 34 -3.23 3.37 -6.90
CA ALA A 34 -3.60 2.05 -6.40
C ALA A 34 -4.12 1.15 -7.54
N CYS A 35 -3.80 -0.14 -7.48
CA CYS A 35 -4.33 -1.10 -8.45
C CYS A 35 -5.86 -1.10 -8.38
N GLU A 36 -6.53 -0.93 -9.52
CA GLU A 36 -7.99 -0.81 -9.59
C GLU A 36 -8.66 -2.19 -9.47
N PRO A 37 -9.89 -2.27 -8.91
CA PRO A 37 -10.67 -3.51 -8.94
C PRO A 37 -10.80 -4.07 -10.37
N GLY A 38 -10.66 -5.39 -10.52
CA GLY A 38 -10.68 -6.08 -11.80
C GLY A 38 -9.34 -6.07 -12.56
N VAL A 39 -8.26 -5.54 -11.96
CA VAL A 39 -6.94 -5.41 -12.61
C VAL A 39 -5.88 -6.24 -11.90
N ALA A 40 -5.03 -6.90 -12.68
CA ALA A 40 -3.76 -7.44 -12.22
C ALA A 40 -2.63 -6.43 -12.50
N CYS A 41 -1.95 -5.97 -11.46
CA CYS A 41 -0.87 -4.97 -11.55
C CYS A 41 0.48 -5.62 -11.21
N PHE A 42 1.34 -5.76 -12.21
CA PHE A 42 2.69 -6.31 -12.05
C PHE A 42 3.73 -5.20 -11.90
N TYR A 43 4.68 -5.40 -11.01
CA TYR A 43 5.77 -4.48 -10.71
C TYR A 43 7.11 -5.18 -10.91
N ASP A 44 8.11 -4.44 -11.39
CA ASP A 44 9.52 -4.88 -11.49
C ASP A 44 10.29 -4.77 -10.15
N SER A 45 9.64 -4.25 -9.11
CA SER A 45 10.17 -4.07 -7.77
C SER A 45 9.41 -4.90 -6.74
N VAL A 46 10.14 -5.52 -5.80
CA VAL A 46 9.56 -6.24 -4.65
C VAL A 46 8.80 -5.34 -3.68
N ARG A 47 8.89 -4.01 -3.81
CA ARG A 47 8.17 -3.06 -2.96
C ARG A 47 6.92 -2.49 -3.62
N ALA A 48 6.62 -2.89 -4.86
CA ALA A 48 5.51 -2.34 -5.66
C ALA A 48 5.48 -0.80 -5.68
N ASN A 49 6.66 -0.17 -5.74
CA ASN A 49 6.84 1.28 -5.68
C ASN A 49 7.22 1.89 -7.05
N THR A 50 7.08 1.11 -8.12
CA THR A 50 7.28 1.53 -9.52
C THR A 50 5.93 1.63 -10.23
N VAL A 51 5.92 2.18 -11.45
CA VAL A 51 4.69 2.22 -12.26
C VAL A 51 4.35 0.79 -12.70
N PRO A 52 3.16 0.26 -12.35
CA PRO A 52 2.82 -1.12 -12.69
C PRO A 52 2.47 -1.28 -14.17
N LYS A 53 2.70 -2.48 -14.70
CA LYS A 53 1.99 -2.95 -15.89
C LYS A 53 0.62 -3.50 -15.47
N LYS A 54 -0.43 -2.86 -15.94
CA LYS A 54 -1.84 -3.19 -15.66
C LYS A 54 -2.41 -4.13 -16.72
N TYR A 55 -3.13 -5.16 -16.29
CA TYR A 55 -3.90 -6.07 -17.12
C TYR A 55 -5.32 -6.17 -16.59
N GLY A 56 -6.27 -5.53 -17.29
CA GLY A 56 -7.69 -5.63 -16.96
C GLY A 56 -8.29 -6.95 -17.46
N ASN A 57 -9.18 -7.54 -16.65
CA ASN A 57 -9.88 -8.80 -16.96
C ASN A 57 -8.95 -9.89 -17.56
N PRO A 58 -7.91 -10.32 -16.81
CA PRO A 58 -6.94 -11.29 -17.32
C PRO A 58 -7.62 -12.59 -17.75
N SER A 59 -7.21 -13.10 -18.92
CA SER A 59 -7.77 -14.31 -19.54
C SER A 59 -7.04 -15.58 -19.11
N THR A 60 -7.60 -16.74 -19.47
CA THR A 60 -6.95 -18.06 -19.29
C THR A 60 -5.83 -18.32 -20.30
N THR A 61 -5.67 -17.48 -21.32
CA THR A 61 -4.57 -17.56 -22.30
C THR A 61 -3.27 -17.04 -21.70
N CYS A 62 -2.15 -17.64 -22.07
CA CYS A 62 -0.83 -17.20 -21.62
C CYS A 62 -0.57 -15.74 -21.99
N THR A 63 -0.18 -14.94 -21.00
CA THR A 63 0.25 -13.56 -21.20
C THR A 63 1.69 -13.42 -20.75
N ALA A 64 2.59 -13.20 -21.70
CA ALA A 64 3.98 -12.87 -21.39
C ALA A 64 4.09 -11.44 -20.83
N LEU A 65 4.90 -11.28 -19.79
CA LEU A 65 5.22 -9.99 -19.21
C LEU A 65 6.41 -9.36 -19.98
N PRO A 66 6.41 -8.04 -20.19
CA PRO A 66 7.51 -7.36 -20.87
C PRO A 66 8.78 -7.20 -19.99
N PHE A 67 8.72 -7.64 -18.74
CA PHE A 67 9.81 -7.64 -17.76
C PHE A 67 9.63 -8.80 -16.76
N VAL A 68 10.65 -9.06 -15.95
CA VAL A 68 10.56 -10.00 -14.83
C VAL A 68 9.83 -9.33 -13.66
N ALA A 69 8.60 -9.76 -13.38
CA ALA A 69 7.85 -9.22 -12.27
C ALA A 69 8.41 -9.71 -10.93
N LYS A 70 8.45 -8.78 -9.98
CA LYS A 70 8.92 -8.96 -8.60
C LYS A 70 7.83 -8.71 -7.57
N ALA A 71 6.68 -8.19 -7.98
CA ALA A 71 5.46 -8.18 -7.17
C ALA A 71 4.21 -8.15 -8.05
N LEU A 72 3.10 -8.60 -7.48
CA LEU A 72 1.76 -8.56 -8.07
C LEU A 72 0.77 -8.03 -7.02
N ILE A 73 -0.05 -7.07 -7.42
CA ILE A 73 -1.36 -6.84 -6.80
C ILE A 73 -2.40 -7.47 -7.72
N ASN A 74 -3.02 -8.54 -7.27
CA ASN A 74 -4.13 -9.18 -7.95
C ASN A 74 -5.45 -8.60 -7.40
N ALA A 75 -5.89 -7.46 -7.92
CA ALA A 75 -7.17 -6.86 -7.54
C ALA A 75 -8.34 -7.45 -8.34
N THR A 76 -8.20 -8.67 -8.86
CA THR A 76 -9.27 -9.37 -9.59
C THR A 76 -9.98 -10.38 -8.70
N GLU A 77 -11.16 -10.83 -9.14
CA GLU A 77 -11.92 -11.92 -8.50
C GLU A 77 -11.40 -13.32 -8.87
N ARG A 78 -10.31 -13.41 -9.65
CA ARG A 78 -9.76 -14.68 -10.13
C ARG A 78 -8.40 -14.95 -9.51
N ARG A 79 -8.07 -16.23 -9.39
CA ARG A 79 -6.69 -16.63 -9.07
C ARG A 79 -5.82 -16.43 -10.30
N ILE A 80 -4.53 -16.20 -10.10
CA ILE A 80 -3.56 -16.03 -11.18
C ILE A 80 -2.44 -17.05 -11.02
N ALA A 81 -2.26 -17.90 -12.02
CA ALA A 81 -1.08 -18.75 -12.15
C ALA A 81 0.08 -17.94 -12.72
N LEU A 82 1.25 -18.03 -12.09
CA LEU A 82 2.48 -17.33 -12.47
C LEU A 82 3.51 -18.32 -12.97
N TYR A 83 4.26 -17.91 -13.99
CA TYR A 83 5.19 -18.79 -14.69
C TYR A 83 6.58 -18.16 -14.81
N GLU A 84 7.60 -19.00 -14.77
CA GLU A 84 9.01 -18.64 -14.85
C GLU A 84 9.49 -18.45 -16.29
N ASP A 85 8.72 -18.96 -17.26
CA ASP A 85 8.95 -18.83 -18.69
C ASP A 85 7.86 -17.99 -19.36
N THR A 86 8.14 -17.49 -20.58
CA THR A 86 7.19 -16.66 -21.33
C THR A 86 6.09 -17.47 -22.05
N ALA A 87 6.24 -18.79 -22.13
CA ALA A 87 5.26 -19.70 -22.76
C ALA A 87 4.24 -20.28 -21.78
N CYS A 88 4.34 -19.93 -20.48
CA CYS A 88 3.53 -20.48 -19.40
C CYS A 88 3.57 -22.01 -19.32
N THR A 89 4.78 -22.58 -19.35
CA THR A 89 5.00 -24.03 -19.18
C THR A 89 5.62 -24.37 -17.83
N GLN A 90 6.33 -23.42 -17.20
CA GLN A 90 7.01 -23.62 -15.91
C GLN A 90 6.24 -22.88 -14.82
N LEU A 91 5.29 -23.55 -14.17
CA LEU A 91 4.48 -22.95 -13.09
C LEU A 91 5.35 -22.67 -11.86
N VAL A 92 5.29 -21.43 -11.38
CA VAL A 92 5.96 -20.98 -10.14
C VAL A 92 5.00 -21.16 -8.97
N LEU A 93 3.85 -20.50 -9.05
CA LEU A 93 2.87 -20.44 -7.97
C LEU A 93 1.50 -19.96 -8.49
N VAL A 94 0.49 -20.04 -7.63
CA VAL A 94 -0.86 -19.55 -7.92
C VAL A 94 -1.30 -18.56 -6.85
N GLU A 95 -1.47 -17.31 -7.25
CA GLU A 95 -1.92 -16.23 -6.38
C GLU A 95 -3.44 -16.25 -6.17
N PRO A 96 -3.92 -16.04 -4.93
CA PRO A 96 -5.33 -15.79 -4.67
C PRO A 96 -5.85 -14.51 -5.34
N ALA A 97 -7.17 -14.45 -5.51
CA ALA A 97 -7.88 -13.21 -5.79
C ALA A 97 -7.69 -12.19 -4.65
N ASN A 98 -7.76 -10.90 -4.98
CA ASN A 98 -7.67 -9.79 -4.01
C ASN A 98 -6.44 -9.86 -3.08
N ASN A 99 -5.29 -10.26 -3.63
CA ASN A 99 -4.03 -10.46 -2.88
C ASN A 99 -2.91 -9.54 -3.35
N PHE A 100 -1.97 -9.25 -2.44
CA PHE A 100 -0.66 -8.70 -2.76
C PHE A 100 0.43 -9.70 -2.39
N HIS A 101 1.38 -9.90 -3.30
CA HIS A 101 2.56 -10.71 -3.02
C HIS A 101 3.80 -10.18 -3.72
N SER A 102 4.96 -10.45 -3.12
CA SER A 102 6.28 -10.07 -3.65
C SER A 102 7.16 -11.30 -3.78
N TYR A 103 8.00 -11.32 -4.81
CA TYR A 103 8.74 -12.49 -5.27
C TYR A 103 10.26 -12.22 -5.25
N PRO A 104 10.90 -12.14 -4.07
CA PRO A 104 12.33 -11.87 -4.00
C PRO A 104 13.18 -12.98 -4.64
N SER A 105 12.69 -14.22 -4.61
CA SER A 105 13.39 -15.42 -5.07
C SER A 105 12.90 -15.99 -6.40
N HIS A 106 11.86 -15.41 -7.02
CA HIS A 106 11.31 -15.92 -8.29
C HIS A 106 11.48 -14.92 -9.43
N GLU A 107 11.49 -15.46 -10.65
CA GLU A 107 11.48 -14.68 -11.89
C GLU A 107 10.16 -14.86 -12.62
N VAL A 108 9.14 -14.10 -12.25
CA VAL A 108 7.82 -14.21 -12.89
C VAL A 108 7.87 -13.55 -14.27
N ARG A 109 7.68 -14.34 -15.33
CA ARG A 109 7.78 -13.90 -16.74
C ARG A 109 6.48 -14.01 -17.52
N ALA A 110 5.50 -14.77 -17.04
CA ALA A 110 4.17 -14.84 -17.64
C ALA A 110 3.10 -15.20 -16.61
N PHE A 111 1.84 -15.04 -17.00
CA PHE A 111 0.70 -15.39 -16.17
C PHE A 111 -0.51 -15.89 -16.97
N ARG A 112 -1.45 -16.54 -16.28
CA ARG A 112 -2.81 -16.89 -16.74
C ARG A 112 -3.80 -16.72 -15.60
N ALA A 113 -4.99 -16.21 -15.88
CA ALA A 113 -6.10 -16.31 -14.92
C ALA A 113 -6.60 -17.76 -14.86
N LEU A 114 -7.07 -18.17 -13.69
CA LEU A 114 -7.74 -19.45 -13.45
C LEU A 114 -9.25 -19.24 -13.32
#